data_AF-A0A1I6EYR0-F1
#
_entry.id   AF-A0A1I6EYR0-F1
#
_cell.length_a   1.000
_cell.length_b   1.000
_cell.length_c   1.000
_cell.angle_alpha   90.00
_cell.angle_beta   90.00
_cell.angle_gamma   90.00
#
_symmetry.space_group_name_H-M   'P 1'
#
loop_
_entity.id
_entity.type
_entity.pdbx_description
1 polymer ?
#
loop_
_entity_poly.entity_id
_entity_poly.type
_entity_poly.pdbx_seq_one_letter_code
_entity_poly.pdbx_strand_id
1 'polypeptide(L)'
;MISTSTPVIAAADLDRLTATMALIGAHDTHSALAAAVPSLPADQRAAVTRHATLDHAALLIFPETLAGLADELARHGIEVGTMTPSVVVRERLSARYSVPVADLKVGILRAPVSDRNGWPCELEIFVMVTPPELAHIAEDERRHEHENHVALAVRRPDPVLLRGLRTMIAGVMRPDGGGYNGYENHSVLYFRDAHCADPAFRRLELISTGRFPQLQATHQRESCAGTELLRLLTGAWATQAIATAAELRLLDHLVTIPDLPGLASATGTEPQSLARLLRYLTSLGVVHLSGGRHSLTDLGELLRSDLTGSMRPLALMYGGPFYRSFAELTEAVRSGEESYAKAFGAHHFAHMATDPDLAELFHGSMAASNAMFTGVTKVVDFSSAGTVVDVAGGNGELLSRVLHANPAVRGVLLDLPNALAAAEPRLADLADRVTLVPGDFTRSVPGTGDIYLLSRVLHDWDDEQCRTILATCARNMPAHAELLVIERLLPEAGEVDSLAIPWDIHMLCNTGGRERTESHYSALLAEAGFDLVETHALPLDAHVMRARLS
;
A
#
# COMPACT_ATOMS: atom_id res chain seq x y z
N MET A 1 20.94 61.25 23.18
CA MET A 1 21.53 59.90 23.10
C MET A 1 20.39 58.92 22.94
N ILE A 2 20.10 58.51 21.71
CA ILE A 2 19.14 57.45 21.43
C ILE A 2 19.88 56.16 21.81
N SER A 3 19.48 55.55 22.92
CA SER A 3 19.97 54.24 23.32
C SER A 3 19.49 53.25 22.28
N THR A 4 20.35 52.85 21.35
CA THR A 4 20.11 51.71 20.47
C THR A 4 20.18 50.45 21.32
N SER A 5 19.08 50.13 22.00
CA SER A 5 18.94 48.81 22.64
C SER A 5 19.01 47.76 21.55
N THR A 6 19.89 46.78 21.72
CA THR A 6 19.93 45.59 20.87
C THR A 6 18.53 44.98 20.82
N PRO A 7 17.97 44.67 19.63
CA PRO A 7 16.62 44.14 19.53
C PRO A 7 16.52 42.76 20.20
N VAL A 8 15.48 42.55 21.01
CA VAL A 8 15.27 41.31 21.78
C VAL A 8 15.03 40.10 20.86
N ILE A 9 14.49 40.34 19.67
CA ILE A 9 14.18 39.34 18.64
C ILE A 9 14.81 39.77 17.31
N ALA A 10 15.31 38.80 16.55
CA ALA A 10 15.84 39.05 15.22
C ALA A 10 14.70 39.45 14.24
N ALA A 11 14.98 40.39 13.33
CA ALA A 11 14.02 40.83 12.32
C ALA A 11 13.44 39.67 11.48
N ALA A 12 14.26 38.66 11.15
CA ALA A 12 13.82 37.50 10.40
C ALA A 12 12.76 36.65 11.13
N ASP A 13 12.85 36.54 12.47
CA ASP A 13 11.83 35.82 13.25
C ASP A 13 10.54 36.65 13.34
N LEU A 14 10.66 37.97 13.41
CA LEU A 14 9.50 38.87 13.38
C LEU A 14 8.77 38.81 12.04
N ASP A 15 9.50 38.83 10.92
CA ASP A 15 8.94 38.70 9.58
C ASP A 15 8.19 37.36 9.42
N ARG A 16 8.76 36.26 9.96
CA ARG A 16 8.11 34.95 9.99
C ARG A 16 6.83 34.96 10.83
N LEU A 17 6.82 35.60 12.00
CA LEU A 17 5.61 35.76 12.83
C LEU A 17 4.51 36.50 12.07
N THR A 18 4.83 37.63 11.45
CA THR A 18 3.88 38.41 10.64
C THR A 18 3.36 37.61 9.44
N ALA A 19 4.23 36.88 8.74
CA ALA A 19 3.84 36.01 7.64
C ALA A 19 2.89 34.89 8.09
N THR A 20 3.13 34.25 9.24
CA THR A 20 2.25 33.22 9.79
C THR A 20 0.88 33.78 10.20
N MET A 21 0.82 34.99 10.79
CA MET A 21 -0.47 35.64 11.07
C MET A 21 -1.25 35.95 9.80
N ALA A 22 -0.56 36.43 8.76
CA ALA A 22 -1.17 36.68 7.46
C ALA A 22 -1.67 35.39 6.80
N LEU A 23 -0.94 34.28 6.94
CA LEU A 23 -1.36 32.95 6.51
C LEU A 23 -2.65 32.53 7.22
N ILE A 24 -2.72 32.64 8.55
CA ILE A 24 -3.95 32.27 9.30
C ILE A 24 -5.14 33.11 8.80
N GLY A 25 -4.98 34.43 8.67
CA GLY A 25 -6.04 35.32 8.17
C GLY A 25 -6.40 35.10 6.70
N ALA A 26 -5.52 34.50 5.90
CA ALA A 26 -5.77 34.19 4.50
C ALA A 26 -6.54 32.88 4.30
N HIS A 27 -6.66 32.04 5.33
CA HIS A 27 -7.24 30.70 5.22
C HIS A 27 -8.41 30.47 6.17
N ASP A 28 -9.33 29.61 5.76
CA ASP A 28 -10.30 28.92 6.61
C ASP A 28 -9.88 27.45 6.76
N THR A 29 -10.64 26.66 7.53
CA THR A 29 -10.32 25.23 7.74
C THR A 29 -10.16 24.45 6.42
N HIS A 30 -11.05 24.68 5.45
CA HIS A 30 -11.03 23.93 4.20
C HIS A 30 -9.82 24.30 3.33
N SER A 31 -9.55 25.59 3.17
CA SER A 31 -8.42 26.09 2.38
C SER A 31 -7.08 25.85 3.05
N ALA A 32 -6.99 25.91 4.39
CA ALA A 32 -5.79 25.52 5.13
C ALA A 32 -5.46 24.04 4.92
N LEU A 33 -6.47 23.16 5.03
CA LEU A 33 -6.28 21.73 4.75
C LEU A 33 -5.96 21.46 3.27
N ALA A 34 -6.53 22.24 2.34
CA ALA A 34 -6.21 22.18 0.91
C ALA A 34 -4.74 22.50 0.62
N ALA A 35 -4.19 23.52 1.29
CA ALA A 35 -2.80 23.90 1.16
C ALA A 35 -1.85 22.94 1.90
N ALA A 36 -2.22 22.49 3.10
CA ALA A 36 -1.45 21.54 3.90
C ALA A 36 -1.36 20.15 3.27
N VAL A 37 -2.43 19.70 2.62
CA VAL A 37 -2.55 18.33 2.10
C VAL A 37 -3.17 18.33 0.71
N PRO A 38 -2.47 18.84 -0.32
CA PRO A 38 -3.04 19.00 -1.66
C PRO A 38 -3.46 17.65 -2.27
N SER A 39 -2.74 16.57 -1.98
CA SER A 39 -3.00 15.20 -2.43
C SER A 39 -4.20 14.52 -1.77
N LEU A 40 -4.81 15.10 -0.72
CA LEU A 40 -5.97 14.49 -0.06
C LEU A 40 -7.22 14.53 -0.97
N PRO A 41 -7.88 13.40 -1.26
CA PRO A 41 -9.11 13.37 -2.06
C PRO A 41 -10.20 14.30 -1.51
N ALA A 42 -11.04 14.84 -2.40
CA ALA A 42 -12.01 15.89 -2.05
C ALA A 42 -13.06 15.42 -1.01
N ASP A 43 -13.49 14.17 -1.09
CA ASP A 43 -14.40 13.52 -0.14
C ASP A 43 -13.75 13.33 1.24
N GLN A 44 -12.49 12.89 1.28
CA GLN A 44 -11.71 12.77 2.52
C GLN A 44 -11.44 14.14 3.15
N ARG A 45 -11.13 15.16 2.33
CA ARG A 45 -10.98 16.55 2.78
C ARG A 45 -12.27 17.08 3.40
N ALA A 46 -13.42 16.80 2.78
CA ALA A 46 -14.72 17.14 3.33
C ALA A 46 -15.02 16.40 4.65
N ALA A 47 -14.58 15.16 4.79
CA ALA A 47 -14.69 14.41 6.04
C ALA A 47 -13.83 15.03 7.16
N VAL A 48 -12.58 15.36 6.89
CA VAL A 48 -11.70 16.00 7.89
C VAL A 48 -12.27 17.34 8.35
N THR A 49 -12.64 18.23 7.41
CA THR A 49 -13.21 19.56 7.71
C THR A 49 -14.56 19.51 8.44
N ARG A 50 -15.29 18.40 8.35
CA ARG A 50 -16.50 18.17 9.15
C ARG A 50 -16.20 17.96 10.62
N HIS A 51 -15.05 17.37 10.95
CA HIS A 51 -14.72 16.95 12.32
C HIS A 51 -13.63 17.79 12.99
N ALA A 52 -12.83 18.50 12.22
CA ALA A 52 -11.76 19.36 12.70
C ALA A 52 -11.91 20.80 12.18
N THR A 53 -11.33 21.75 12.92
CA THR A 53 -11.30 23.18 12.58
C THR A 53 -9.87 23.69 12.64
N LEU A 54 -9.52 24.66 11.79
CA LEU A 54 -8.27 25.40 11.92
C LEU A 54 -8.19 25.97 13.34
N ASP A 55 -7.12 25.61 14.04
CA ASP A 55 -6.94 25.93 15.45
C ASP A 55 -5.83 26.96 15.61
N HIS A 56 -4.64 26.63 15.10
CA HIS A 56 -3.50 27.52 15.12
C HIS A 56 -2.54 27.27 13.95
N ALA A 57 -1.61 28.19 13.75
CA ALA A 57 -0.35 27.89 13.09
C ALA A 57 0.80 28.24 14.05
N ALA A 58 1.85 27.43 14.01
CA ALA A 58 2.96 27.54 14.95
C ALA A 58 4.29 27.75 14.26
N LEU A 59 5.23 28.37 14.97
CA LEU A 59 6.65 28.45 14.59
C LEU A 59 7.56 28.55 15.81
N LEU A 60 8.82 28.19 15.60
CA LEU A 60 9.90 28.34 16.59
C LEU A 60 10.75 29.59 16.29
N ILE A 61 10.96 30.41 17.32
CA ILE A 61 11.78 31.62 17.29
C ILE A 61 12.89 31.57 18.35
N PHE A 62 13.94 32.35 18.13
CA PHE A 62 15.14 32.35 18.98
C PHE A 62 15.52 33.77 19.42
N PRO A 63 14.85 34.32 20.45
CA PRO A 63 15.19 35.63 20.99
C PRO A 63 16.50 35.58 21.78
N GLU A 64 17.15 36.73 21.94
CA GLU A 64 18.36 36.86 22.76
C GLU A 64 18.06 36.66 24.25
N THR A 65 16.86 37.07 24.69
CA THR A 65 16.39 36.94 26.07
C THR A 65 14.87 36.82 26.10
N LEU A 66 14.34 36.20 27.16
CA LEU A 66 12.89 36.16 27.42
C LEU A 66 12.40 37.47 28.08
N ALA A 67 13.30 38.21 28.73
CA ALA A 67 12.94 39.47 29.40
C ALA A 67 12.60 40.54 28.37
N GLY A 68 11.40 41.12 28.46
CA GLY A 68 10.92 42.15 27.52
C GLY A 68 10.47 41.61 26.15
N LEU A 69 10.47 40.28 25.94
CA LEU A 69 10.02 39.68 24.69
C LEU A 69 8.54 39.97 24.40
N ALA A 70 7.67 39.82 25.41
CA ALA A 70 6.24 40.12 25.25
C ALA A 70 6.00 41.59 24.87
N ASP A 71 6.73 42.52 25.50
CA ASP A 71 6.64 43.96 25.20
C ASP A 71 7.19 44.29 23.80
N GLU A 72 8.21 43.57 23.32
CA GLU A 72 8.71 43.68 21.94
C GLU A 72 7.66 43.17 20.95
N LEU A 73 7.08 41.99 21.18
CA LEU A 73 6.03 41.42 20.32
C LEU A 73 4.80 42.34 20.27
N ALA A 74 4.36 42.89 21.40
CA ALA A 74 3.24 43.84 21.48
C ALA A 74 3.49 45.11 20.66
N ARG A 75 4.74 45.64 20.64
CA ARG A 75 5.11 46.79 19.80
C ARG A 75 4.97 46.52 18.30
N HIS A 76 4.99 45.26 17.89
CA HIS A 76 4.75 44.83 16.51
C HIS A 76 3.34 44.26 16.30
N GLY A 77 2.41 44.54 17.23
CA GLY A 77 1.00 44.15 17.12
C GLY A 77 0.70 42.69 17.47
N ILE A 78 1.62 42.00 18.16
CA ILE A 78 1.48 40.61 18.57
C ILE A 78 1.29 40.56 20.09
N GLU A 79 0.03 40.62 20.53
CA GLU A 79 -0.34 40.52 21.94
C GLU A 79 -0.31 39.05 22.38
N VAL A 80 0.54 38.72 23.35
CA VAL A 80 0.75 37.33 23.81
C VAL A 80 0.30 37.12 25.25
N GLY A 81 -0.21 35.91 25.54
CA GLY A 81 -0.53 35.47 26.89
C GLY A 81 0.67 35.03 27.73
N THR A 82 0.39 34.38 28.86
CA THR A 82 1.41 33.82 29.75
C THR A 82 2.13 32.64 29.10
N MET A 83 3.45 32.61 29.23
CA MET A 83 4.27 31.52 28.68
C MET A 83 4.05 30.20 29.44
N THR A 84 3.86 29.09 28.71
CA THR A 84 3.78 27.73 29.26
C THR A 84 4.98 26.87 28.79
N PRO A 85 5.34 25.79 29.48
CA PRO A 85 6.42 24.89 29.03
C PRO A 85 6.00 24.04 27.83
N SER A 86 6.87 23.93 26.81
CA SER A 86 6.66 22.97 25.71
C SER A 86 7.34 21.64 26.02
N VAL A 87 6.55 20.56 26.16
CA VAL A 87 7.08 19.21 26.40
C VAL A 87 7.43 18.54 25.07
N VAL A 88 6.50 18.56 24.11
CA VAL A 88 6.61 17.79 22.86
C VAL A 88 7.67 18.35 21.91
N VAL A 89 7.72 19.69 21.72
CA VAL A 89 8.76 20.31 20.87
C VAL A 89 10.14 20.14 21.50
N ARG A 90 10.25 20.27 22.82
CA ARG A 90 11.51 20.08 23.54
C ARG A 90 12.07 18.66 23.37
N GLU A 91 11.24 17.63 23.50
CA GLU A 91 11.64 16.24 23.25
C GLU A 91 12.08 16.02 21.80
N ARG A 92 11.43 16.69 20.84
CA ARG A 92 11.79 16.58 19.43
C ARG A 92 13.10 17.26 19.09
N LEU A 93 13.32 18.48 19.57
CA LEU A 93 14.60 19.18 19.41
C LEU A 93 15.73 18.35 20.03
N SER A 94 15.50 17.75 21.20
CA SER A 94 16.45 16.84 21.84
C SER A 94 16.81 15.66 20.93
N ALA A 95 15.82 14.99 20.36
CA ALA A 95 16.04 13.86 19.46
C ALA A 95 16.74 14.27 18.15
N ARG A 96 16.32 15.39 17.54
CA ARG A 96 16.85 15.88 16.25
C ARG A 96 18.31 16.31 16.35
N TYR A 97 18.63 17.09 17.38
CA TYR A 97 19.97 17.67 17.57
C TYR A 97 20.86 16.86 18.50
N SER A 98 20.37 15.72 19.03
CA SER A 98 21.09 14.88 19.98
C SER A 98 21.56 15.63 21.23
N VAL A 99 20.73 16.56 21.73
CA VAL A 99 20.99 17.38 22.93
C VAL A 99 20.11 16.88 24.08
N PRO A 100 20.61 16.76 25.33
CA PRO A 100 19.78 16.35 26.45
C PRO A 100 18.55 17.24 26.64
N VAL A 101 17.37 16.65 26.84
CA VAL A 101 16.10 17.38 27.08
C VAL A 101 16.22 18.41 28.20
N ALA A 102 17.02 18.14 29.23
CA ALA A 102 17.24 19.02 30.37
C ALA A 102 17.93 20.35 30.01
N ASP A 103 18.70 20.36 28.92
CA ASP A 103 19.47 21.52 28.47
C ASP A 103 18.65 22.43 27.53
N LEU A 104 17.51 21.94 27.05
CA LEU A 104 16.60 22.67 26.16
C LEU A 104 15.47 23.31 26.95
N LYS A 105 15.42 24.65 26.94
CA LYS A 105 14.34 25.43 27.56
C LYS A 105 13.44 26.01 26.48
N VAL A 106 12.34 25.33 26.22
CA VAL A 106 11.34 25.72 25.22
C VAL A 106 10.05 26.15 25.93
N GLY A 107 9.64 27.38 25.68
CA GLY A 107 8.35 27.93 26.11
C GLY A 107 7.37 28.03 24.94
N ILE A 108 6.09 28.20 25.27
CA ILE A 108 5.00 28.47 24.32
C ILE A 108 4.37 29.80 24.71
N LEU A 109 4.31 30.74 23.77
CA LEU A 109 3.48 31.93 23.84
C LEU A 109 2.35 31.80 22.81
N ARG A 110 1.17 32.34 23.11
CA ARG A 110 0.01 32.29 22.21
C ARG A 110 -0.51 33.69 22.00
N ALA A 111 -0.72 34.06 20.73
CA ALA A 111 -1.37 35.31 20.35
C ALA A 111 -2.71 34.99 19.68
N PRO A 112 -3.83 35.59 20.14
CA PRO A 112 -5.12 35.40 19.50
C PRO A 112 -5.12 36.08 18.13
N VAL A 113 -5.61 35.35 17.12
CA VAL A 113 -5.79 35.81 15.75
C VAL A 113 -7.15 35.34 15.23
N SER A 114 -7.49 35.67 14.00
CA SER A 114 -8.72 35.20 13.37
C SER A 114 -8.44 34.61 12.00
N ASP A 115 -9.17 33.55 11.66
CA ASP A 115 -9.15 32.97 10.33
C ASP A 115 -9.80 33.90 9.29
N ARG A 116 -9.81 33.49 8.02
CA ARG A 116 -10.45 34.22 6.91
C ARG A 116 -11.91 34.61 7.18
N ASN A 117 -12.63 33.82 7.98
CA ASN A 117 -14.04 34.00 8.28
C ASN A 117 -14.29 34.73 9.60
N GLY A 118 -13.23 35.15 10.30
CA GLY A 118 -13.32 35.82 11.59
C GLY A 118 -13.51 34.86 12.78
N TRP A 119 -13.32 33.56 12.60
CA TRP A 119 -13.33 32.61 13.72
C TRP A 119 -12.06 32.72 14.55
N PRO A 120 -12.13 32.53 15.88
CA PRO A 120 -10.95 32.53 16.73
C PRO A 120 -9.96 31.45 16.30
N CYS A 121 -8.70 31.85 16.15
CA CYS A 121 -7.54 30.99 15.95
C CYS A 121 -6.38 31.53 16.79
N GLU A 122 -5.26 30.82 16.82
CA GLU A 122 -4.07 31.26 17.54
C GLU A 122 -2.81 31.23 16.67
N LEU A 123 -1.91 32.17 16.94
CA LEU A 123 -0.51 32.04 16.56
C LEU A 123 0.21 31.41 17.76
N GLU A 124 0.70 30.18 17.60
CA GLU A 124 1.47 29.50 18.64
C GLU A 124 2.98 29.71 18.41
N ILE A 125 3.65 30.33 19.38
CA ILE A 125 5.04 30.75 19.26
C ILE A 125 5.87 29.90 20.22
N PHE A 126 6.62 28.94 19.69
CA PHE A 126 7.65 28.27 20.45
C PHE A 126 8.84 29.21 20.61
N VAL A 127 9.34 29.33 21.83
CA VAL A 127 10.42 30.25 22.16
C VAL A 127 11.56 29.46 22.80
N MET A 128 12.76 29.60 22.24
CA MET A 128 13.97 29.04 22.83
C MET A 128 15.11 30.07 22.80
N VAL A 129 15.63 30.44 23.96
CA VAL A 129 16.89 31.18 24.03
C VAL A 129 18.03 30.19 23.81
N THR A 130 18.81 30.38 22.77
CA THR A 130 19.97 29.52 22.48
C THR A 130 21.24 30.10 23.07
N PRO A 131 21.89 29.41 24.03
CA PRO A 131 23.26 29.75 24.40
C PRO A 131 24.22 29.47 23.22
N PRO A 132 25.43 30.06 23.20
CA PRO A 132 26.36 29.98 22.06
C PRO A 132 26.63 28.55 21.56
N GLU A 133 26.73 27.57 22.46
CA GLU A 133 26.94 26.16 22.16
C GLU A 133 25.77 25.51 21.38
N LEU A 134 24.57 26.06 21.49
CA LEU A 134 23.35 25.61 20.80
C LEU A 134 22.96 26.53 19.63
N ALA A 135 23.81 27.48 19.22
CA ALA A 135 23.50 28.43 18.14
C ALA A 135 23.20 27.73 16.79
N HIS A 136 23.80 26.56 16.56
CA HIS A 136 23.54 25.73 15.39
C HIS A 136 22.07 25.28 15.27
N ILE A 137 21.36 25.11 16.40
CA ILE A 137 19.93 24.76 16.41
C ILE A 137 19.11 25.93 15.83
N ALA A 138 19.39 27.16 16.27
CA ALA A 138 18.68 28.34 15.78
C ALA A 138 18.92 28.59 14.29
N GLU A 139 20.15 28.36 13.80
CA GLU A 139 20.47 28.49 12.37
C GLU A 139 19.72 27.45 11.53
N ASP A 140 19.73 26.19 11.96
CA ASP A 140 19.09 25.09 11.23
C ASP A 140 17.56 25.21 11.22
N GLU A 141 16.94 25.50 12.37
CA GLU A 141 15.49 25.68 12.48
C GLU A 141 14.98 26.90 11.70
N ARG A 142 15.75 28.00 11.65
CA ARG A 142 15.38 29.15 10.78
C ARG A 142 15.50 28.82 9.30
N ARG A 143 16.45 27.96 8.92
CA ARG A 143 16.68 27.59 7.52
C ARG A 143 15.63 26.60 7.02
N HIS A 144 15.27 25.63 7.85
CA HIS A 144 14.45 24.49 7.43
C HIS A 144 13.05 24.46 8.03
N GLU A 145 12.79 25.31 9.02
CA GLU A 145 11.47 25.53 9.60
C GLU A 145 10.83 24.23 10.12
N HIS A 146 11.61 23.39 10.80
CA HIS A 146 11.17 22.03 11.12
C HIS A 146 9.98 21.97 12.09
N GLU A 147 9.84 22.97 12.95
CA GLU A 147 8.76 23.11 13.92
C GLU A 147 7.55 23.90 13.41
N ASN A 148 7.66 24.53 12.23
CA ASN A 148 6.52 25.23 11.62
C ASN A 148 5.43 24.23 11.27
N HIS A 149 4.18 24.53 11.62
CA HIS A 149 3.04 23.69 11.26
C HIS A 149 1.71 24.44 11.31
N VAL A 150 0.70 23.88 10.64
CA VAL A 150 -0.71 24.26 10.79
C VAL A 150 -1.43 23.19 11.59
N ALA A 151 -2.31 23.58 12.50
CA ALA A 151 -3.02 22.65 13.38
C ALA A 151 -4.52 22.66 13.14
N LEU A 152 -5.10 21.46 13.18
CA LEU A 152 -6.53 21.22 13.15
C LEU A 152 -6.99 20.61 14.47
N ALA A 153 -7.91 21.27 15.17
CA ALA A 153 -8.51 20.76 16.40
C ALA A 153 -9.73 19.89 16.11
N VAL A 154 -9.71 18.66 16.62
CA VAL A 154 -10.85 17.74 16.53
C VAL A 154 -11.88 18.08 17.61
N ARG A 155 -13.06 18.53 17.19
CA ARG A 155 -14.06 19.13 18.09
C ARG A 155 -14.67 18.16 19.10
N ARG A 156 -14.85 16.90 18.71
CA ARG A 156 -15.46 15.84 19.53
C ARG A 156 -14.67 14.55 19.36
N PRO A 157 -13.49 14.44 19.99
CA PRO A 157 -12.58 13.33 19.74
C PRO A 157 -13.12 12.06 20.40
N ASP A 158 -13.10 10.98 19.62
CA ASP A 158 -13.26 9.61 20.11
C ASP A 158 -12.25 8.69 19.40
N PRO A 159 -11.93 7.51 19.95
CA PRO A 159 -10.89 6.65 19.39
C PRO A 159 -11.14 6.19 17.94
N VAL A 160 -12.40 6.04 17.52
CA VAL A 160 -12.75 5.62 16.16
C VAL A 160 -12.57 6.78 15.19
N LEU A 161 -13.13 7.95 15.52
CA LEU A 161 -12.97 9.15 14.70
C LEU A 161 -11.49 9.50 14.51
N LEU A 162 -10.72 9.53 15.59
CA LEU A 162 -9.30 9.89 15.53
C LEU A 162 -8.48 8.90 14.72
N ARG A 163 -8.79 7.60 14.78
CA ARG A 163 -8.17 6.60 13.91
C ARG A 163 -8.51 6.87 12.45
N GLY A 164 -9.78 7.14 12.13
CA GLY A 164 -10.21 7.44 10.76
C GLY A 164 -9.52 8.68 10.19
N LEU A 165 -9.51 9.79 10.93
CA LEU A 165 -8.82 11.03 10.53
C LEU A 165 -7.32 10.78 10.32
N ARG A 166 -6.68 10.10 11.26
CA ARG A 166 -5.27 9.76 11.19
C ARG A 166 -4.96 8.87 9.99
N THR A 167 -5.78 7.87 9.68
CA THR A 167 -5.59 7.00 8.51
C THR A 167 -5.71 7.78 7.20
N MET A 168 -6.70 8.67 7.06
CA MET A 168 -6.84 9.50 5.86
C MET A 168 -5.61 10.39 5.64
N ILE A 169 -5.14 11.07 6.69
CA ILE A 169 -3.96 11.95 6.58
C ILE A 169 -2.68 11.14 6.40
N ALA A 170 -2.50 10.01 7.11
CA ALA A 170 -1.34 9.14 6.99
C ALA A 170 -1.21 8.46 5.61
N GLY A 171 -2.30 8.37 4.85
CA GLY A 171 -2.29 7.84 3.48
C GLY A 171 -1.58 8.77 2.49
N VAL A 172 -1.46 10.07 2.81
CA VAL A 172 -0.89 11.09 1.92
C VAL A 172 0.23 11.91 2.54
N MET A 173 0.37 11.89 3.86
CA MET A 173 1.47 12.49 4.62
C MET A 173 2.10 11.44 5.55
N ARG A 174 3.38 11.58 5.87
CA ARG A 174 4.03 10.66 6.82
C ARG A 174 3.75 11.08 8.26
N PRO A 175 3.43 10.16 9.19
CA PRO A 175 3.52 10.43 10.61
C PRO A 175 4.88 11.05 10.98
N ASP A 176 4.90 12.10 11.82
CA ASP A 176 6.10 12.88 12.16
C ASP A 176 6.14 13.22 13.67
N GLY A 177 5.90 12.19 14.48
CA GLY A 177 5.89 12.27 15.94
C GLY A 177 4.53 12.67 16.49
N GLY A 178 4.52 13.09 17.76
CA GLY A 178 3.31 13.36 18.51
C GLY A 178 3.43 12.85 19.93
N GLY A 179 2.45 13.19 20.76
CA GLY A 179 2.52 12.87 22.18
C GLY A 179 1.28 13.31 22.94
N TYR A 180 1.39 13.25 24.27
CA TYR A 180 0.37 13.70 25.19
C TYR A 180 0.94 14.80 26.08
N ASN A 181 0.32 15.98 26.06
CA ASN A 181 0.61 17.05 26.98
C ASN A 181 -0.32 16.95 28.20
N GLY A 182 0.24 16.53 29.34
CA GLY A 182 -0.51 16.41 30.59
C GLY A 182 -0.95 17.72 31.22
N TYR A 183 -0.32 18.85 30.88
CA TYR A 183 -0.68 20.16 31.41
C TYR A 183 -1.98 20.70 30.79
N GLU A 184 -2.21 20.38 29.51
CA GLU A 184 -3.35 20.88 28.74
C GLU A 184 -4.38 19.78 28.45
N ASN A 185 -4.09 18.53 28.83
CA ASN A 185 -4.90 17.35 28.51
C ASN A 185 -5.15 17.20 27.00
N HIS A 186 -4.10 17.37 26.20
CA HIS A 186 -4.16 17.24 24.75
C HIS A 186 -3.28 16.09 24.26
N SER A 187 -3.80 15.35 23.28
CA SER A 187 -3.03 14.46 22.42
C SER A 187 -2.80 15.13 21.07
N VAL A 188 -1.58 15.04 20.56
CA VAL A 188 -1.17 15.65 19.29
C VAL A 188 -0.58 14.59 18.37
N LEU A 189 -0.97 14.63 17.10
CA LEU A 189 -0.43 13.79 16.03
C LEU A 189 0.12 14.70 14.96
N TYR A 190 1.42 14.60 14.69
CA TYR A 190 2.05 15.37 13.63
C TYR A 190 2.18 14.55 12.36
N PHE A 191 2.04 15.21 11.23
CA PHE A 191 2.24 14.66 9.91
C PHE A 191 3.15 15.59 9.11
N ARG A 192 3.99 15.02 8.24
CA ARG A 192 4.93 15.76 7.40
C ARG A 192 4.79 15.35 5.95
N ASP A 193 4.81 16.33 5.08
CA ASP A 193 5.08 16.18 3.66
C ASP A 193 6.37 16.93 3.32
N ALA A 194 7.46 16.17 3.15
CA ALA A 194 8.77 16.72 2.81
C ALA A 194 8.83 17.29 1.38
N HIS A 195 7.85 16.95 0.53
CA HIS A 195 7.77 17.39 -0.85
C HIS A 195 6.80 18.56 -1.04
N CYS A 196 6.12 19.01 0.01
CA CYS A 196 5.27 20.20 -0.07
C CYS A 196 6.13 21.43 -0.40
N ALA A 197 5.72 22.13 -1.47
CA ALA A 197 6.46 23.24 -2.04
C ALA A 197 6.51 24.45 -1.10
N ASP A 198 5.44 24.67 -0.33
CA ASP A 198 5.35 25.74 0.66
C ASP A 198 5.81 25.26 2.05
N PRO A 199 6.93 25.78 2.58
CA PRO A 199 7.43 25.42 3.91
C PRO A 199 6.41 25.58 5.03
N ALA A 200 5.50 26.55 4.94
CA ALA A 200 4.50 26.81 5.97
C ALA A 200 3.47 25.67 6.10
N PHE A 201 3.32 24.86 5.06
CA PHE A 201 2.35 23.78 4.95
C PHE A 201 3.00 22.38 4.96
N ARG A 202 4.32 22.27 5.15
CA ARG A 202 5.03 20.98 5.19
C ARG A 202 4.61 20.09 6.35
N ARG A 203 3.95 20.65 7.36
CA ARG A 203 3.61 19.95 8.58
C ARG A 203 2.22 20.29 9.07
N LEU A 204 1.47 19.24 9.40
CA LEU A 204 0.11 19.31 9.91
C LEU A 204 0.07 18.71 11.31
N GLU A 205 -0.58 19.40 12.23
CA GLU A 205 -0.94 18.88 13.54
C GLU A 205 -2.42 18.53 13.58
N LEU A 206 -2.75 17.35 14.10
CA LEU A 206 -4.09 17.01 14.55
C LEU A 206 -4.10 17.01 16.08
N ILE A 207 -4.76 18.01 16.68
CA ILE A 207 -4.85 18.18 18.13
C ILE A 207 -6.22 17.73 18.64
N SER A 208 -6.24 17.10 19.81
CA SER A 208 -7.46 16.57 20.41
C SER A 208 -7.38 16.54 21.92
N THR A 209 -8.44 16.96 22.59
CA THR A 209 -8.56 16.85 24.06
C THR A 209 -8.70 15.37 24.48
N GLY A 210 -7.99 14.97 25.53
CA GLY A 210 -7.96 13.61 26.06
C GLY A 210 -6.67 12.84 25.73
N ARG A 211 -6.57 11.61 26.28
CA ARG A 211 -5.40 10.74 26.15
C ARG A 211 -5.73 9.46 25.38
N PHE A 212 -5.00 9.21 24.29
CA PHE A 212 -5.25 8.09 23.36
C PHE A 212 -3.99 7.23 23.15
N PRO A 213 -3.61 6.37 24.13
CA PRO A 213 -2.31 5.71 24.14
C PRO A 213 -2.09 4.72 22.97
N GLN A 214 -3.11 3.95 22.58
CA GLN A 214 -2.96 3.00 21.45
C GLN A 214 -2.81 3.71 20.11
N LEU A 215 -3.50 4.84 19.93
CA LEU A 215 -3.40 5.67 18.73
C LEU A 215 -1.99 6.28 18.63
N GLN A 216 -1.50 6.87 19.74
CA GLN A 216 -0.16 7.45 19.81
C GLN A 216 0.93 6.39 19.56
N ALA A 217 0.83 5.21 20.17
CA ALA A 217 1.79 4.13 19.95
C ALA A 217 1.83 3.66 18.49
N THR A 218 0.70 3.65 17.79
CA THR A 218 0.65 3.32 16.36
C THR A 218 1.28 4.44 15.52
N HIS A 219 0.89 5.68 15.78
CA HIS A 219 1.41 6.85 15.10
C HIS A 219 2.92 7.03 15.24
N GLN A 220 3.46 6.84 16.46
CA GLN A 220 4.88 6.96 16.76
C GLN A 220 5.70 5.84 16.09
N ARG A 221 5.19 4.61 16.01
CA ARG A 221 5.87 3.51 15.31
C ARG A 221 6.10 3.84 13.84
N GLU A 222 5.10 4.42 13.19
CA GLU A 222 5.16 4.82 11.78
C GLU A 222 5.88 6.17 11.56
N SER A 223 6.16 6.93 12.63
CA SER A 223 6.87 8.21 12.54
C SER A 223 8.39 8.07 12.39
N CYS A 224 8.95 6.91 12.75
CA CYS A 224 10.37 6.65 12.64
C CYS A 224 10.65 5.92 11.33
N ALA A 225 11.23 6.63 10.35
CA ALA A 225 11.58 6.05 9.05
C ALA A 225 12.47 4.79 9.17
N GLY A 226 13.37 4.76 10.16
CA GLY A 226 14.21 3.58 10.43
C GLY A 226 13.40 2.36 10.89
N THR A 227 12.44 2.56 11.80
CA THR A 227 11.54 1.48 12.26
C THR A 227 10.68 0.96 11.12
N GLU A 228 10.12 1.85 10.30
CA GLU A 228 9.28 1.46 9.17
C GLU A 228 10.09 0.74 8.08
N LEU A 229 11.29 1.23 7.76
CA LEU A 229 12.18 0.54 6.83
C LEU A 229 12.55 -0.86 7.33
N LEU A 230 12.88 -1.01 8.62
CA LEU A 230 13.13 -2.33 9.21
C LEU A 230 11.90 -3.24 9.13
N ARG A 231 10.69 -2.71 9.32
CA ARG A 231 9.44 -3.48 9.15
C ARG A 231 9.30 -3.99 7.72
N LEU A 232 9.56 -3.14 6.71
CA LEU A 232 9.50 -3.53 5.30
C LEU A 232 10.58 -4.59 4.96
N LEU A 233 11.82 -4.37 5.40
CA LEU A 233 12.95 -5.30 5.18
C LEU A 233 12.68 -6.70 5.76
N THR A 234 11.92 -6.77 6.84
CA THR A 234 11.62 -8.03 7.54
C THR A 234 10.37 -8.74 7.00
N GLY A 235 9.69 -8.19 5.99
CA GLY A 235 8.53 -8.81 5.35
C GLY A 235 8.82 -10.18 4.71
N ALA A 236 10.05 -10.41 4.23
CA ALA A 236 10.51 -11.70 3.73
C ALA A 236 10.38 -12.82 4.78
N TRP A 237 10.57 -12.49 6.07
CA TRP A 237 10.45 -13.45 7.17
C TRP A 237 9.01 -13.89 7.38
N ALA A 238 8.04 -13.00 7.17
CA ALA A 238 6.62 -13.35 7.26
C ALA A 238 6.24 -14.36 6.17
N THR A 239 6.71 -14.15 4.93
CA THR A 239 6.51 -15.09 3.82
C THR A 239 7.07 -16.47 4.16
N GLN A 240 8.32 -16.53 4.63
CA GLN A 240 8.96 -17.79 5.04
C GLN A 240 8.29 -18.46 6.24
N ALA A 241 7.82 -17.69 7.23
CA ALA A 241 7.12 -18.24 8.38
C ALA A 241 5.78 -18.89 7.98
N ILE A 242 5.03 -18.27 7.08
CA ILE A 242 3.78 -18.80 6.54
C ILE A 242 4.06 -20.06 5.71
N ALA A 243 5.06 -20.02 4.82
CA ALA A 243 5.46 -21.17 4.02
C ALA A 243 5.94 -22.35 4.88
N THR A 244 6.72 -22.08 5.93
CA THR A 244 7.16 -23.10 6.90
C THR A 244 5.96 -23.74 7.59
N ALA A 245 4.97 -22.93 8.01
CA ALA A 245 3.76 -23.46 8.64
C ALA A 245 2.92 -24.32 7.67
N ALA A 246 2.85 -23.93 6.40
CA ALA A 246 2.22 -24.68 5.32
C ALA A 246 2.94 -26.01 5.01
N GLU A 247 4.27 -25.99 4.98
CA GLU A 247 5.12 -27.17 4.74
C GLU A 247 4.95 -28.19 5.87
N LEU A 248 5.01 -27.74 7.12
CA LEU A 248 4.79 -28.55 8.32
C LEU A 248 3.34 -29.02 8.50
N ARG A 249 2.42 -28.58 7.63
CA ARG A 249 0.97 -28.80 7.78
C ARG A 249 0.45 -28.37 9.16
N LEU A 250 1.10 -27.37 9.75
CA LEU A 250 0.85 -26.95 11.13
C LEU A 250 -0.60 -26.53 11.31
N LEU A 251 -1.18 -25.85 10.32
CA LEU A 251 -2.53 -25.31 10.41
C LEU A 251 -3.61 -26.40 10.30
N ASP A 252 -3.33 -27.50 9.59
CA ASP A 252 -4.21 -28.68 9.58
C ASP A 252 -4.31 -29.30 10.99
N HIS A 253 -3.17 -29.43 11.67
CA HIS A 253 -3.11 -30.01 13.01
C HIS A 253 -3.77 -29.11 14.07
N LEU A 254 -3.64 -27.79 13.92
CA LEU A 254 -4.14 -26.79 14.86
C LEU A 254 -5.68 -26.79 14.98
N VAL A 255 -6.39 -27.34 14.00
CA VAL A 255 -7.85 -27.58 14.06
C VAL A 255 -8.23 -28.52 15.20
N THR A 256 -7.38 -29.50 15.50
CA THR A 256 -7.69 -30.57 16.48
C THR A 256 -6.75 -30.57 17.69
N ILE A 257 -5.56 -29.98 17.58
CA ILE A 257 -4.51 -30.00 18.58
C ILE A 257 -4.15 -28.55 18.96
N PRO A 258 -4.65 -28.02 20.09
CA PRO A 258 -4.43 -26.61 20.45
C PRO A 258 -3.19 -26.37 21.34
N ASP A 259 -2.60 -27.42 21.91
CA ASP A 259 -1.45 -27.31 22.83
C ASP A 259 -0.11 -27.53 22.11
N LEU A 260 0.91 -26.80 22.57
CA LEU A 260 2.24 -26.79 21.97
C LEU A 260 2.92 -28.18 21.97
N PRO A 261 2.90 -28.98 23.06
CA PRO A 261 3.49 -30.32 23.05
C PRO A 261 2.84 -31.25 22.01
N GLY A 262 1.50 -31.24 21.92
CA GLY A 262 0.77 -32.02 20.92
C GLY A 262 1.12 -31.59 19.49
N LEU A 263 1.14 -30.27 19.23
CA LEU A 263 1.51 -29.74 17.92
C LEU A 263 2.94 -30.13 17.54
N ALA A 264 3.89 -29.98 18.46
CA ALA A 264 5.29 -30.31 18.22
C ALA A 264 5.49 -31.78 17.87
N SER A 265 4.77 -32.68 18.54
CA SER A 265 4.74 -34.11 18.23
C SER A 265 4.15 -34.38 16.84
N ALA A 266 3.00 -33.76 16.52
CA ALA A 266 2.30 -33.96 15.25
C ALA A 266 3.09 -33.47 14.04
N THR A 267 3.83 -32.35 14.19
CA THR A 267 4.64 -31.78 13.11
C THR A 267 6.09 -32.24 13.11
N GLY A 268 6.51 -33.07 14.07
CA GLY A 268 7.89 -33.53 14.20
C GLY A 268 8.91 -32.42 14.49
N THR A 269 8.49 -31.36 15.20
CA THR A 269 9.31 -30.17 15.45
C THR A 269 9.82 -30.08 16.89
N GLU A 270 10.91 -29.35 17.10
CA GLU A 270 11.38 -29.00 18.45
C GLU A 270 10.41 -27.99 19.11
N PRO A 271 9.91 -28.26 20.35
CA PRO A 271 8.85 -27.44 20.97
C PRO A 271 9.18 -25.95 21.12
N GLN A 272 10.39 -25.57 21.51
CA GLN A 272 10.75 -24.15 21.70
C GLN A 272 10.81 -23.39 20.37
N SER A 273 11.29 -24.06 19.31
CA SER A 273 11.36 -23.53 17.96
C SER A 273 9.96 -23.34 17.38
N LEU A 274 9.07 -24.33 17.56
CA LEU A 274 7.66 -24.20 17.19
C LEU A 274 6.97 -23.07 17.97
N ALA A 275 7.24 -22.93 19.28
CA ALA A 275 6.70 -21.84 20.07
C ALA A 275 7.10 -20.46 19.54
N ARG A 276 8.34 -20.31 19.05
CA ARG A 276 8.82 -19.07 18.41
C ARG A 276 8.08 -18.78 17.11
N LEU A 277 7.86 -19.81 16.28
CA LEU A 277 7.09 -19.69 15.04
C LEU A 277 5.63 -19.30 15.33
N LEU A 278 4.96 -20.01 16.24
CA LEU A 278 3.57 -19.72 16.64
C LEU A 278 3.41 -18.30 17.20
N ARG A 279 4.38 -17.82 17.99
CA ARG A 279 4.38 -16.43 18.47
C ARG A 279 4.45 -15.43 17.31
N TYR A 280 5.26 -15.72 16.29
CA TYR A 280 5.37 -14.85 15.13
C TYR A 280 4.09 -14.90 14.26
N LEU A 281 3.56 -16.09 13.98
CA LEU A 281 2.27 -16.26 13.29
C LEU A 281 1.11 -15.59 14.04
N THR A 282 1.17 -15.56 15.38
CA THR A 282 0.19 -14.82 16.19
C THR A 282 0.31 -13.31 15.97
N SER A 283 1.52 -12.77 15.88
CA SER A 283 1.72 -11.35 15.58
C SER A 283 1.29 -10.96 14.15
N LEU A 284 1.30 -11.91 13.23
CA LEU A 284 0.79 -11.76 11.85
C LEU A 284 -0.72 -11.97 11.76
N GLY A 285 -1.38 -12.38 12.85
CA GLY A 285 -2.82 -12.64 12.88
C GLY A 285 -3.24 -13.92 12.16
N VAL A 286 -2.32 -14.85 11.89
CA VAL A 286 -2.59 -16.18 11.27
C VAL A 286 -3.06 -17.18 12.33
N VAL A 287 -2.54 -17.04 13.55
CA VAL A 287 -2.89 -17.85 14.72
C VAL A 287 -3.35 -16.93 15.84
N HIS A 288 -4.23 -17.42 16.69
CA HIS A 288 -4.64 -16.73 17.90
C HIS A 288 -4.24 -17.56 19.13
N LEU A 289 -3.75 -16.89 20.18
CA LEU A 289 -3.36 -17.51 21.43
C LEU A 289 -4.24 -16.99 22.56
N SER A 290 -5.01 -17.88 23.20
CA SER A 290 -5.84 -17.55 24.36
C SER A 290 -5.74 -18.63 25.43
N GLY A 291 -5.45 -18.23 26.67
CA GLY A 291 -5.35 -19.16 27.80
C GLY A 291 -4.32 -20.29 27.59
N GLY A 292 -3.24 -20.03 26.84
CA GLY A 292 -2.21 -21.03 26.51
C GLY A 292 -2.59 -22.00 25.39
N ARG A 293 -3.74 -21.82 24.74
CA ARG A 293 -4.23 -22.63 23.61
C ARG A 293 -4.17 -21.83 22.32
N HIS A 294 -3.65 -22.47 21.27
CA HIS A 294 -3.61 -21.90 19.93
C HIS A 294 -4.88 -22.27 19.16
N SER A 295 -5.42 -21.33 18.39
CA SER A 295 -6.51 -21.54 17.44
C SER A 295 -6.22 -20.83 16.11
N LEU A 296 -6.84 -21.26 15.02
CA LEU A 296 -6.75 -20.53 13.75
C LEU A 296 -7.56 -19.23 13.82
N THR A 297 -7.14 -18.25 13.04
CA THR A 297 -7.96 -17.10 12.63
C THR A 297 -8.51 -17.36 11.23
N ASP A 298 -9.39 -16.48 10.73
CA ASP A 298 -9.86 -16.54 9.34
C ASP A 298 -8.71 -16.56 8.32
N LEU A 299 -7.59 -15.87 8.60
CA LEU A 299 -6.39 -15.91 7.75
C LEU A 299 -5.70 -17.28 7.79
N GLY A 300 -5.61 -17.90 8.97
CA GLY A 300 -5.04 -19.23 9.13
C GLY A 300 -5.89 -20.31 8.44
N GLU A 301 -7.22 -20.19 8.48
CA GLU A 301 -8.12 -21.14 7.83
C GLU A 301 -7.82 -21.28 6.33
N LEU A 302 -7.48 -20.19 5.63
CA LEU A 302 -7.17 -20.19 4.19
C LEU A 302 -6.00 -21.12 3.79
N LEU A 303 -5.14 -21.49 4.74
CA LEU A 303 -3.95 -22.30 4.50
C LEU A 303 -4.14 -23.78 4.83
N ARG A 304 -5.34 -24.19 5.26
CA ARG A 304 -5.65 -25.59 5.50
C ARG A 304 -5.69 -26.38 4.19
N SER A 305 -5.15 -27.59 4.21
CA SER A 305 -5.08 -28.44 3.02
C SER A 305 -6.40 -29.11 2.64
N ASP A 306 -7.36 -29.19 3.56
CA ASP A 306 -8.65 -29.85 3.34
C ASP A 306 -9.74 -28.94 2.76
N LEU A 307 -9.44 -27.65 2.59
CA LEU A 307 -10.37 -26.68 2.01
C LEU A 307 -10.29 -26.65 0.49
N THR A 308 -11.48 -26.64 -0.15
CA THR A 308 -11.59 -26.26 -1.55
C THR A 308 -11.21 -24.78 -1.69
N GLY A 309 -10.20 -24.47 -2.51
CA GLY A 309 -9.65 -23.12 -2.62
C GLY A 309 -8.55 -22.78 -1.61
N SER A 310 -7.93 -23.79 -0.99
CA SER A 310 -6.76 -23.61 -0.12
C SER A 310 -5.67 -22.75 -0.79
N MET A 311 -5.13 -21.79 -0.03
CA MET A 311 -3.98 -20.98 -0.39
C MET A 311 -2.64 -21.63 0.02
N ARG A 312 -2.65 -22.86 0.54
CA ARG A 312 -1.43 -23.60 0.90
C ARG A 312 -0.44 -23.73 -0.28
N PRO A 313 -0.87 -24.13 -1.50
CA PRO A 313 0.04 -24.21 -2.64
C PRO A 313 0.69 -22.85 -2.96
N LEU A 314 -0.07 -21.76 -2.83
CA LEU A 314 0.41 -20.40 -3.04
C LEU A 314 1.50 -20.04 -2.01
N ALA A 315 1.27 -20.31 -0.73
CA ALA A 315 2.27 -20.07 0.32
C ALA A 315 3.58 -20.82 0.07
N LEU A 316 3.51 -22.07 -0.38
CA LEU A 316 4.68 -22.89 -0.70
C LEU A 316 5.43 -22.37 -1.94
N MET A 317 4.72 -21.90 -2.98
CA MET A 317 5.36 -21.28 -4.14
C MET A 317 6.08 -19.98 -3.78
N TYR A 318 5.41 -19.11 -3.00
CA TYR A 318 5.95 -17.83 -2.56
C TYR A 318 7.11 -17.96 -1.56
N GLY A 319 7.11 -19.00 -0.72
CA GLY A 319 8.24 -19.32 0.16
C GLY A 319 9.32 -20.19 -0.49
N GLY A 320 9.04 -20.76 -1.67
CA GLY A 320 9.91 -21.70 -2.37
C GLY A 320 10.51 -21.07 -3.64
N PRO A 321 10.13 -21.53 -4.85
CA PRO A 321 10.74 -21.06 -6.08
C PRO A 321 10.73 -19.55 -6.28
N PHE A 322 9.60 -18.88 -5.99
CA PHE A 322 9.50 -17.42 -6.19
C PHE A 322 10.37 -16.65 -5.21
N TYR A 323 10.49 -17.12 -3.97
CA TYR A 323 11.42 -16.53 -3.00
C TYR A 323 12.86 -16.54 -3.52
N ARG A 324 13.29 -17.67 -4.10
CA ARG A 324 14.65 -17.82 -4.65
C ARG A 324 14.87 -16.94 -5.88
N SER A 325 13.87 -16.78 -6.73
CA SER A 325 13.92 -15.83 -7.84
C SER A 325 14.11 -14.39 -7.35
N PHE A 326 13.34 -13.97 -6.35
CA PHE A 326 13.44 -12.63 -5.77
C PHE A 326 14.77 -12.36 -5.05
N ALA A 327 15.46 -13.40 -4.56
CA ALA A 327 16.80 -13.25 -3.98
C ALA A 327 17.83 -12.72 -4.99
N GLU A 328 17.58 -12.93 -6.29
CA GLU A 328 18.43 -12.50 -7.41
C GLU A 328 17.90 -11.22 -8.11
N LEU A 329 16.90 -10.54 -7.55
CA LEU A 329 16.26 -9.35 -8.14
C LEU A 329 17.25 -8.24 -8.54
N THR A 330 18.33 -8.06 -7.76
CA THR A 330 19.35 -7.05 -8.09
C THR A 330 19.94 -7.27 -9.48
N GLU A 331 20.15 -8.53 -9.88
CA GLU A 331 20.68 -8.83 -11.20
C GLU A 331 19.62 -8.67 -12.28
N ALA A 332 18.38 -9.12 -12.04
CA ALA A 332 17.28 -8.91 -12.97
C ALA A 332 17.05 -7.42 -13.29
N VAL A 333 17.17 -6.54 -12.29
CA VAL A 333 17.10 -5.08 -12.50
C VAL A 333 18.28 -4.54 -13.32
N ARG A 334 19.47 -5.17 -13.24
CA ARG A 334 20.65 -4.74 -14.01
C ARG A 334 20.61 -5.20 -15.46
N SER A 335 20.21 -6.45 -15.69
CA SER A 335 20.21 -7.05 -17.02
C SER A 335 18.91 -6.80 -17.78
N GLY A 336 17.79 -6.63 -17.07
CA GLY A 336 16.44 -6.67 -17.65
C GLY A 336 15.96 -8.10 -17.97
N GLU A 337 16.72 -9.13 -17.57
CA GLU A 337 16.43 -10.55 -17.80
C GLU A 337 15.84 -11.19 -16.54
N GLU A 338 15.11 -12.29 -16.69
CA GLU A 338 14.46 -12.97 -15.59
C GLU A 338 15.44 -13.67 -14.64
N SER A 339 15.22 -13.51 -13.33
CA SER A 339 16.07 -14.13 -12.32
C SER A 339 15.78 -15.62 -12.10
N TYR A 340 14.58 -16.09 -12.46
CA TYR A 340 14.17 -17.47 -12.26
C TYR A 340 15.05 -18.43 -13.07
N ALA A 341 15.29 -18.12 -14.35
CA ALA A 341 16.12 -18.96 -15.22
C ALA A 341 17.55 -19.06 -14.70
N LYS A 342 18.08 -17.99 -14.11
CA LYS A 342 19.39 -18.00 -13.45
C LYS A 342 19.41 -18.87 -12.19
N ALA A 343 18.35 -18.82 -11.38
CA ALA A 343 18.25 -19.57 -10.14
C ALA A 343 18.03 -21.08 -10.35
N PHE A 344 17.30 -21.47 -11.41
CA PHE A 344 16.90 -22.87 -11.66
C PHE A 344 17.49 -23.49 -12.93
N GLY A 345 18.24 -22.72 -13.72
CA GLY A 345 18.90 -23.18 -14.95
C GLY A 345 17.98 -23.33 -16.17
N ALA A 346 16.69 -22.98 -16.04
CA ALA A 346 15.71 -23.05 -17.11
C ALA A 346 14.57 -22.05 -16.88
N HIS A 347 13.92 -21.63 -17.96
CA HIS A 347 12.72 -20.79 -17.91
C HIS A 347 11.64 -21.41 -17.01
N HIS A 348 10.85 -20.57 -16.34
CA HIS A 348 9.83 -20.94 -15.36
C HIS A 348 8.97 -22.16 -15.75
N PHE A 349 8.29 -22.10 -16.90
CA PHE A 349 7.44 -23.21 -17.35
C PHE A 349 8.23 -24.48 -17.68
N ALA A 350 9.45 -24.34 -18.22
CA ALA A 350 10.29 -25.47 -18.57
C ALA A 350 10.77 -26.20 -17.32
N HIS A 351 11.19 -25.47 -16.28
CA HIS A 351 11.59 -26.04 -14.99
C HIS A 351 10.40 -26.75 -14.31
N MET A 352 9.22 -26.14 -14.27
CA MET A 352 8.03 -26.77 -13.70
C MET A 352 7.65 -28.07 -14.39
N ALA A 353 7.80 -28.15 -15.71
CA ALA A 353 7.53 -29.36 -16.46
C ALA A 353 8.51 -30.52 -16.18
N THR A 354 9.64 -30.26 -15.50
CA THR A 354 10.62 -31.31 -15.17
C THR A 354 10.22 -32.16 -13.96
N ASP A 355 9.33 -31.66 -13.09
CA ASP A 355 8.93 -32.31 -11.85
C ASP A 355 7.40 -32.27 -11.68
N PRO A 356 6.71 -33.43 -11.71
CA PRO A 356 5.26 -33.51 -11.52
C PRO A 356 4.77 -32.85 -10.23
N ASP A 357 5.52 -32.95 -9.13
CA ASP A 357 5.11 -32.38 -7.84
C ASP A 357 5.16 -30.85 -7.88
N LEU A 358 6.18 -30.30 -8.54
CA LEU A 358 6.31 -28.86 -8.77
C LEU A 358 5.24 -28.33 -9.73
N ALA A 359 4.91 -29.09 -10.77
CA ALA A 359 3.83 -28.77 -11.69
C ALA A 359 2.47 -28.75 -10.97
N GLU A 360 2.19 -29.76 -10.13
CA GLU A 360 0.97 -29.81 -9.30
C GLU A 360 0.93 -28.61 -8.34
N LEU A 361 2.05 -28.29 -7.69
CA LEU A 361 2.15 -27.16 -6.78
C LEU A 361 1.85 -25.83 -7.47
N PHE A 362 2.41 -25.62 -8.66
CA PHE A 362 2.15 -24.43 -9.46
C PHE A 362 0.69 -24.33 -9.87
N HIS A 363 0.11 -25.41 -10.41
CA HIS A 363 -1.31 -25.45 -10.76
C HIS A 363 -2.21 -25.17 -9.56
N GLY A 364 -1.86 -25.71 -8.39
CA GLY A 364 -2.54 -25.41 -7.12
C GLY A 364 -2.44 -23.94 -6.72
N SER A 365 -1.28 -23.31 -6.89
CA SER A 365 -1.08 -21.87 -6.58
C SER A 365 -1.88 -20.97 -7.53
N MET A 366 -1.97 -21.36 -8.80
CA MET A 366 -2.78 -20.66 -9.79
C MET A 366 -4.26 -20.78 -9.44
N ALA A 367 -4.69 -21.95 -8.99
CA ALA A 367 -6.05 -22.18 -8.54
C ALA A 367 -6.42 -21.36 -7.28
N ALA A 368 -5.49 -21.22 -6.33
CA ALA A 368 -5.69 -20.38 -5.14
C ALA A 368 -5.89 -18.89 -5.48
N SER A 369 -5.40 -18.44 -6.64
CA SER A 369 -5.53 -17.07 -7.12
C SER A 369 -6.79 -16.83 -7.97
N ASN A 370 -7.67 -17.84 -8.12
CA ASN A 370 -8.87 -17.79 -8.96
C ASN A 370 -9.94 -16.79 -8.48
N ALA A 371 -9.79 -16.21 -7.29
CA ALA A 371 -10.66 -15.12 -6.83
C ALA A 371 -10.70 -13.95 -7.84
N MET A 372 -9.62 -13.75 -8.60
CA MET A 372 -9.52 -12.79 -9.70
C MET A 372 -10.60 -12.99 -10.79
N PHE A 373 -10.99 -14.22 -11.08
CA PHE A 373 -12.03 -14.52 -12.09
C PHE A 373 -13.45 -14.31 -11.56
N THR A 374 -13.59 -14.01 -10.27
CA THR A 374 -14.90 -13.80 -9.66
C THR A 374 -15.48 -12.51 -10.21
N GLY A 375 -16.59 -12.61 -10.94
CA GLY A 375 -17.27 -11.45 -11.51
C GLY A 375 -17.09 -11.29 -13.01
N VAL A 376 -16.20 -12.05 -13.67
CA VAL A 376 -16.07 -12.03 -15.15
C VAL A 376 -17.42 -12.29 -15.82
N THR A 377 -18.15 -13.32 -15.38
CA THR A 377 -19.50 -13.65 -15.89
C THR A 377 -20.60 -12.66 -15.47
N LYS A 378 -20.29 -11.69 -14.61
CA LYS A 378 -21.21 -10.61 -14.21
C LYS A 378 -20.99 -9.33 -15.02
N VAL A 379 -19.77 -9.10 -15.49
CA VAL A 379 -19.39 -7.89 -16.25
C VAL A 379 -19.32 -8.12 -17.75
N VAL A 380 -19.21 -9.38 -18.18
CA VAL A 380 -19.30 -9.78 -19.59
C VAL A 380 -20.52 -10.67 -19.81
N ASP A 381 -21.31 -10.33 -20.83
CA ASP A 381 -22.43 -11.16 -21.28
C ASP A 381 -21.96 -12.23 -22.27
N PHE A 382 -21.91 -13.48 -21.81
CA PHE A 382 -21.60 -14.64 -22.63
C PHE A 382 -22.84 -15.32 -23.23
N SER A 383 -24.06 -14.87 -22.89
CA SER A 383 -25.29 -15.57 -23.23
C SER A 383 -25.60 -15.59 -24.74
N SER A 384 -25.02 -14.65 -25.48
CA SER A 384 -25.14 -14.55 -26.94
C SER A 384 -24.06 -15.36 -27.69
N ALA A 385 -23.04 -15.87 -27.00
CA ALA A 385 -21.99 -16.67 -27.62
C ALA A 385 -22.45 -18.12 -27.84
N GLY A 386 -22.14 -18.68 -29.00
CA GLY A 386 -22.23 -20.12 -29.23
C GLY A 386 -20.99 -20.85 -28.68
N THR A 387 -19.80 -20.30 -28.90
CA THR A 387 -18.52 -20.88 -28.49
C THR A 387 -17.57 -19.87 -27.85
N VAL A 388 -16.99 -20.23 -26.70
CA VAL A 388 -15.91 -19.49 -26.03
C VAL A 388 -14.61 -20.27 -26.19
N VAL A 389 -13.54 -19.61 -26.65
CA VAL A 389 -12.19 -20.18 -26.81
C VAL A 389 -11.29 -19.59 -25.73
N ASP A 390 -10.82 -20.43 -24.80
CA ASP A 390 -9.86 -20.06 -23.77
C ASP A 390 -8.45 -20.39 -24.28
N VAL A 391 -7.66 -19.34 -24.58
CA VAL A 391 -6.33 -19.44 -25.20
C VAL A 391 -5.28 -19.41 -24.10
N ALA A 392 -4.49 -20.48 -24.00
CA ALA A 392 -3.56 -20.72 -22.88
C ALA A 392 -4.28 -20.71 -21.52
N GLY A 393 -5.48 -21.30 -21.46
CA GLY A 393 -6.35 -21.28 -20.27
C GLY A 393 -5.88 -22.16 -19.11
N GLY A 394 -4.74 -22.82 -19.23
CA GLY A 394 -4.10 -23.62 -18.19
C GLY A 394 -4.99 -24.77 -17.74
N ASN A 395 -5.36 -24.76 -16.46
CA ASN A 395 -6.18 -25.80 -15.85
C ASN A 395 -7.69 -25.67 -16.13
N GLY A 396 -8.10 -24.73 -16.99
CA GLY A 396 -9.48 -24.56 -17.45
C GLY A 396 -10.44 -23.93 -16.45
N GLU A 397 -9.96 -23.32 -15.36
CA GLU A 397 -10.84 -22.71 -14.35
C GLU A 397 -11.76 -21.63 -14.95
N LEU A 398 -11.19 -20.68 -15.68
CA LEU A 398 -11.96 -19.55 -16.20
C LEU A 398 -13.05 -20.05 -17.14
N LEU A 399 -12.68 -20.91 -18.10
CA LEU A 399 -13.63 -21.57 -18.98
C LEU A 399 -14.71 -22.34 -18.22
N SER A 400 -14.34 -23.13 -17.21
CA SER A 400 -15.31 -23.87 -16.39
C SER A 400 -16.35 -22.93 -15.77
N ARG A 401 -15.92 -21.82 -15.17
CA ARG A 401 -16.84 -20.81 -14.58
C ARG A 401 -17.78 -20.21 -15.60
N VAL A 402 -17.27 -19.86 -16.79
CA VAL A 402 -18.07 -19.30 -17.88
C VAL A 402 -19.15 -20.30 -18.32
N LEU A 403 -18.80 -21.57 -18.52
CA LEU A 403 -19.72 -22.60 -19.00
C LEU A 403 -20.76 -23.04 -17.97
N HIS A 404 -20.40 -23.03 -16.69
CA HIS A 404 -21.33 -23.25 -15.58
C HIS A 404 -22.38 -22.12 -15.49
N ALA A 405 -21.94 -20.87 -15.67
CA ALA A 405 -22.83 -19.72 -15.67
C ALA A 405 -23.72 -19.63 -16.93
N ASN A 406 -23.30 -20.23 -18.04
CA ASN A 406 -23.98 -20.13 -19.33
C ASN A 406 -24.23 -21.51 -19.95
N PRO A 407 -25.34 -22.20 -19.61
CA PRO A 407 -25.59 -23.60 -19.99
C PRO A 407 -25.65 -23.88 -21.51
N ALA A 408 -25.96 -22.88 -22.33
CA ALA A 408 -26.06 -23.01 -23.78
C ALA A 408 -24.70 -22.89 -24.51
N VAL A 409 -23.69 -22.32 -23.86
CA VAL A 409 -22.38 -22.02 -24.46
C VAL A 409 -21.54 -23.29 -24.54
N ARG A 410 -20.73 -23.44 -25.60
CA ARG A 410 -19.69 -24.49 -25.70
C ARG A 410 -18.31 -23.88 -25.51
N GLY A 411 -17.37 -24.69 -25.04
CA GLY A 411 -16.00 -24.26 -24.76
C GLY A 411 -14.96 -24.95 -25.64
N VAL A 412 -13.89 -24.23 -25.94
CA VAL A 412 -12.65 -24.79 -26.46
C VAL A 412 -11.52 -24.33 -25.55
N LEU A 413 -10.72 -25.26 -25.02
CA LEU A 413 -9.51 -24.94 -24.26
C LEU A 413 -8.29 -25.27 -25.13
N LEU A 414 -7.53 -24.25 -25.53
CA LEU A 414 -6.28 -24.40 -26.26
C LEU A 414 -5.11 -24.26 -25.29
N ASP A 415 -4.29 -25.29 -25.16
CA ASP A 415 -3.07 -25.24 -24.35
C ASP A 415 -2.06 -26.33 -24.75
N LEU A 416 -0.91 -26.35 -24.08
CA LEU A 416 0.08 -27.42 -24.17
C LEU A 416 -0.45 -28.72 -23.56
N PRO A 417 0.02 -29.90 -24.01
CA PRO A 417 -0.50 -31.20 -23.56
C PRO A 417 -0.49 -31.40 -22.03
N ASN A 418 0.54 -30.92 -21.34
CA ASN A 418 0.67 -31.04 -19.88
C ASN A 418 -0.36 -30.17 -19.13
N ALA A 419 -0.69 -28.98 -19.64
CA ALA A 419 -1.71 -28.12 -19.06
C ALA A 419 -3.11 -28.72 -19.29
N LEU A 420 -3.38 -29.25 -20.48
CA LEU A 420 -4.65 -29.92 -20.79
C LEU A 420 -4.89 -31.14 -19.90
N ALA A 421 -3.86 -31.94 -19.63
CA ALA A 421 -3.97 -33.06 -18.69
C ALA A 421 -4.36 -32.61 -17.27
N ALA A 422 -3.90 -31.43 -16.83
CA ALA A 422 -4.30 -30.83 -15.55
C ALA A 422 -5.71 -30.23 -15.58
N ALA A 423 -6.24 -29.90 -16.75
CA ALA A 423 -7.59 -29.36 -16.94
C ALA A 423 -8.67 -30.47 -16.96
N GLU A 424 -8.33 -31.68 -17.41
CA GLU A 424 -9.27 -32.80 -17.56
C GLU A 424 -10.14 -33.05 -16.30
N PRO A 425 -9.59 -33.18 -15.07
CA PRO A 425 -10.41 -33.45 -13.89
C PRO A 425 -11.39 -32.31 -13.58
N ARG A 426 -11.03 -31.06 -13.88
CA ARG A 426 -11.85 -29.88 -13.60
C ARG A 426 -12.97 -29.68 -14.62
N LEU A 427 -12.79 -30.18 -15.83
CA LEU A 427 -13.74 -30.05 -16.93
C LEU A 427 -14.54 -31.34 -17.18
N ALA A 428 -14.35 -32.37 -16.35
CA ALA A 428 -14.93 -33.69 -16.53
C ALA A 428 -16.47 -33.68 -16.59
N ASP A 429 -17.12 -32.85 -15.78
CA ASP A 429 -18.57 -32.66 -15.76
C ASP A 429 -19.10 -31.84 -16.95
N LEU A 430 -18.20 -31.14 -17.66
CA LEU A 430 -18.47 -30.35 -18.86
C LEU A 430 -17.96 -31.02 -20.14
N ALA A 431 -17.55 -32.29 -20.09
CA ALA A 431 -16.89 -32.98 -21.20
C ALA A 431 -17.68 -32.95 -22.52
N ASP A 432 -19.02 -33.02 -22.48
CA ASP A 432 -19.88 -32.94 -23.67
C ASP A 432 -19.94 -31.54 -24.32
N ARG A 433 -19.47 -30.53 -23.60
CA ARG A 433 -19.52 -29.10 -23.96
C ARG A 433 -18.15 -28.50 -24.18
N VAL A 434 -17.07 -29.17 -23.81
CA VAL A 434 -15.69 -28.67 -23.94
C VAL A 434 -14.90 -29.52 -24.91
N THR A 435 -14.16 -28.86 -25.80
CA THR A 435 -13.14 -29.51 -26.63
C THR A 435 -11.75 -29.07 -26.17
N LEU A 436 -10.91 -30.04 -25.81
CA LEU A 436 -9.50 -29.79 -25.48
C LEU A 436 -8.68 -29.84 -26.77
N VAL A 437 -7.94 -28.77 -27.08
CA VAL A 437 -7.15 -28.64 -28.29
C VAL A 437 -5.67 -28.47 -27.92
N PRO A 438 -4.82 -29.49 -28.11
CA PRO A 438 -3.38 -29.32 -27.90
C PRO A 438 -2.79 -28.42 -28.98
N GLY A 439 -2.07 -27.37 -28.61
CA GLY A 439 -1.47 -26.47 -29.58
C GLY A 439 -0.61 -25.35 -29.01
N ASP A 440 0.07 -24.66 -29.92
CA ASP A 440 0.89 -23.47 -29.64
C ASP A 440 0.13 -22.23 -30.12
N PHE A 441 -0.37 -21.45 -29.16
CA PHE A 441 -1.20 -20.27 -29.42
C PHE A 441 -0.44 -19.15 -30.14
N THR A 442 0.90 -19.17 -30.13
CA THR A 442 1.70 -18.20 -30.88
C THR A 442 1.63 -18.45 -32.39
N ARG A 443 1.29 -19.67 -32.80
CA ARG A 443 1.20 -20.10 -34.21
C ARG A 443 -0.21 -20.04 -34.76
N SER A 444 -1.19 -20.54 -34.01
CA SER A 444 -2.58 -20.60 -34.43
C SER A 444 -3.53 -20.73 -33.25
N VAL A 445 -4.73 -20.17 -33.38
CA VAL A 445 -5.85 -20.39 -32.45
C VAL A 445 -7.07 -20.93 -33.21
N PRO A 446 -7.96 -21.73 -32.58
CA PRO A 446 -9.17 -22.26 -33.24
C PRO A 446 -10.11 -21.15 -33.71
N GLY A 447 -10.39 -21.06 -35.03
CA GLY A 447 -11.23 -20.01 -35.62
C GLY A 447 -12.76 -20.20 -35.48
N THR A 448 -13.21 -20.94 -34.46
CA THR A 448 -14.63 -21.30 -34.27
C THR A 448 -15.32 -20.53 -33.14
N GLY A 449 -14.59 -19.68 -32.42
CA GLY A 449 -15.09 -18.92 -31.28
C GLY A 449 -15.86 -17.66 -31.66
N ASP A 450 -16.82 -17.30 -30.80
CA ASP A 450 -17.46 -15.98 -30.77
C ASP A 450 -16.78 -15.06 -29.75
N ILE A 451 -16.18 -15.64 -28.71
CA ILE A 451 -15.41 -14.93 -27.68
C ILE A 451 -14.10 -15.68 -27.44
N TYR A 452 -12.98 -14.95 -27.42
CA TYR A 452 -11.65 -15.48 -27.12
C TYR A 452 -11.15 -14.88 -25.82
N LEU A 453 -10.58 -15.72 -24.94
CA LEU A 453 -10.03 -15.30 -23.66
C LEU A 453 -8.51 -15.39 -23.72
N LEU A 454 -7.83 -14.32 -23.35
CA LEU A 454 -6.42 -14.29 -22.99
C LEU A 454 -6.33 -13.83 -21.54
N SER A 455 -6.16 -14.75 -20.60
CA SER A 455 -6.18 -14.44 -19.17
C SER A 455 -4.87 -14.79 -18.50
N ARG A 456 -4.17 -13.79 -17.97
CA ARG A 456 -2.81 -13.96 -17.42
C ARG A 456 -1.88 -14.62 -18.43
N VAL A 457 -1.89 -14.08 -19.65
CA VAL A 457 -1.09 -14.58 -20.77
C VAL A 457 -0.16 -13.49 -21.24
N LEU A 458 -0.67 -12.31 -21.60
CA LEU A 458 0.15 -11.26 -22.21
C LEU A 458 1.15 -10.66 -21.22
N HIS A 459 0.86 -10.71 -19.92
CA HIS A 459 1.80 -10.24 -18.90
C HIS A 459 3.05 -11.11 -18.74
N ASP A 460 3.04 -12.35 -19.25
CA ASP A 460 4.21 -13.25 -19.21
C ASP A 460 5.25 -12.90 -20.28
N TRP A 461 4.91 -12.05 -21.24
CA TRP A 461 5.68 -11.82 -22.46
C TRP A 461 6.10 -10.37 -22.62
N ASP A 462 7.15 -10.14 -23.40
CA ASP A 462 7.53 -8.82 -23.88
C ASP A 462 6.57 -8.30 -24.98
N ASP A 463 6.77 -7.06 -25.41
CA ASP A 463 5.89 -6.42 -26.39
C ASP A 463 5.98 -7.04 -27.79
N GLU A 464 7.14 -7.59 -28.20
CA GLU A 464 7.29 -8.25 -29.50
C GLU A 464 6.50 -9.56 -29.55
N GLN A 465 6.56 -10.32 -28.47
CA GLN A 465 5.81 -11.56 -28.32
C GLN A 465 4.30 -11.29 -28.16
N CYS A 466 3.91 -10.27 -27.39
CA CYS A 466 2.52 -9.81 -27.31
C CYS A 466 1.95 -9.46 -28.69
N ARG A 467 2.70 -8.71 -29.52
CA ARG A 467 2.29 -8.42 -30.91
C ARG A 467 2.11 -9.71 -31.72
N THR A 468 3.00 -10.67 -31.56
CA THR A 468 2.91 -11.97 -32.25
C THR A 468 1.63 -12.71 -31.86
N ILE A 469 1.34 -12.80 -30.56
CA ILE A 469 0.16 -13.47 -30.02
C ILE A 469 -1.12 -12.79 -30.51
N LEU A 470 -1.20 -11.46 -30.37
CA LEU A 470 -2.37 -10.68 -30.78
C LEU A 470 -2.58 -10.76 -32.30
N ALA A 471 -1.53 -10.63 -33.11
CA ALA A 471 -1.63 -10.79 -34.55
C ALA A 471 -2.06 -12.21 -34.96
N THR A 472 -1.63 -13.24 -34.22
CA THR A 472 -2.10 -14.61 -34.43
C THR A 472 -3.58 -14.75 -34.09
N CYS A 473 -4.07 -14.12 -33.02
CA CYS A 473 -5.50 -14.07 -32.72
C CYS A 473 -6.24 -13.37 -33.86
N ALA A 474 -5.81 -12.17 -34.27
CA ALA A 474 -6.46 -11.38 -35.32
C ALA A 474 -6.61 -12.13 -36.65
N ARG A 475 -5.59 -12.90 -37.05
CA ARG A 475 -5.62 -13.68 -38.29
C ARG A 475 -6.59 -14.87 -38.27
N ASN A 476 -6.90 -15.43 -37.10
CA ASN A 476 -7.66 -16.67 -36.98
C ASN A 476 -9.08 -16.46 -36.44
N MET A 477 -9.33 -15.37 -35.71
CA MET A 477 -10.64 -15.05 -35.17
C MET A 477 -11.63 -14.68 -36.30
N PRO A 478 -12.89 -15.13 -36.21
CA PRO A 478 -13.96 -14.59 -37.05
C PRO A 478 -14.13 -13.07 -36.85
N ALA A 479 -14.51 -12.35 -37.90
CA ALA A 479 -14.67 -10.90 -37.85
C ALA A 479 -15.71 -10.41 -36.83
N HIS A 480 -16.69 -11.26 -36.46
CA HIS A 480 -17.69 -10.94 -35.44
C HIS A 480 -17.24 -11.23 -34.01
N ALA A 481 -16.09 -11.88 -33.82
CA ALA A 481 -15.65 -12.35 -32.52
C ALA A 481 -15.07 -11.21 -31.66
N GLU A 482 -15.21 -11.37 -30.34
CA GLU A 482 -14.63 -10.46 -29.35
C GLU A 482 -13.42 -11.12 -28.66
N LEU A 483 -12.38 -10.33 -28.42
CA LEU A 483 -11.21 -10.72 -27.62
C LEU A 483 -11.33 -10.11 -26.22
N LEU A 484 -11.20 -10.94 -25.20
CA LEU A 484 -11.17 -10.52 -23.81
C LEU A 484 -9.76 -10.74 -23.25
N VAL A 485 -9.09 -9.64 -22.92
CA VAL A 485 -7.80 -9.67 -22.23
C VAL A 485 -8.05 -9.45 -20.75
N ILE A 486 -7.69 -10.41 -19.91
CA ILE A 486 -7.95 -10.40 -18.47
C ILE A 486 -6.61 -10.39 -17.73
N GLU A 487 -6.21 -9.20 -17.28
CA GLU A 487 -4.88 -8.91 -16.74
C GLU A 487 -4.96 -7.90 -15.57
N ARG A 488 -3.85 -7.72 -14.85
CA ARG A 488 -3.70 -6.58 -13.95
C ARG A 488 -3.29 -5.36 -14.77
N LEU A 489 -3.79 -4.19 -14.38
CA LEU A 489 -3.41 -2.93 -15.03
C LEU A 489 -2.55 -2.10 -14.09
N LEU A 490 -1.41 -1.64 -14.61
CA LEU A 490 -0.64 -0.61 -13.95
C LEU A 490 -1.44 0.72 -13.95
N PRO A 491 -1.35 1.51 -12.88
CA PRO A 491 -1.98 2.82 -12.86
C PRO A 491 -1.29 3.76 -13.87
N GLU A 492 -2.08 4.58 -14.58
CA GLU A 492 -1.56 5.51 -15.59
C GLU A 492 -0.62 6.59 -15.02
N ALA A 493 -0.91 7.10 -13.80
CA ALA A 493 -0.01 7.99 -13.07
C ALA A 493 -0.36 8.12 -11.58
N GLY A 494 0.66 8.19 -10.72
CA GLY A 494 0.55 8.76 -9.36
C GLY A 494 -0.13 7.90 -8.28
N GLU A 495 -0.80 6.81 -8.65
CA GLU A 495 -1.34 5.85 -7.67
C GLU A 495 -0.25 4.86 -7.24
N VAL A 496 -0.06 4.74 -5.92
CA VAL A 496 0.97 3.89 -5.30
C VAL A 496 0.39 2.68 -4.57
N ASP A 497 -0.94 2.57 -4.49
CA ASP A 497 -1.67 1.51 -3.79
C ASP A 497 -2.35 0.55 -4.78
N SER A 498 -1.56 0.05 -5.74
CA SER A 498 -2.01 -0.94 -6.73
C SER A 498 -1.22 -2.23 -6.57
N LEU A 499 -1.91 -3.36 -6.53
CA LEU A 499 -1.30 -4.70 -6.52
C LEU A 499 -0.54 -5.00 -7.82
N ALA A 500 -0.81 -4.28 -8.92
CA ALA A 500 -0.10 -4.46 -10.18
C ALA A 500 1.37 -4.08 -10.07
N ILE A 501 1.73 -3.09 -9.25
CA ILE A 501 3.11 -2.60 -9.09
C ILE A 501 4.05 -3.69 -8.54
N PRO A 502 3.77 -4.36 -7.40
CA PRO A 502 4.60 -5.46 -6.94
C PRO A 502 4.52 -6.69 -7.87
N TRP A 503 3.40 -6.89 -8.59
CA TRP A 503 3.27 -7.96 -9.57
C TRP A 503 4.16 -7.75 -10.80
N ASP A 504 4.38 -6.51 -11.23
CA ASP A 504 5.30 -6.19 -12.32
C ASP A 504 6.73 -6.65 -12.03
N ILE A 505 7.21 -6.41 -10.79
CA ILE A 505 8.49 -6.95 -10.33
C ILE A 505 8.46 -8.48 -10.24
N HIS A 506 7.32 -9.07 -9.87
CA HIS A 506 7.15 -10.52 -9.89
C HIS A 506 7.24 -11.08 -11.33
N MET A 507 6.67 -10.41 -12.33
CA MET A 507 6.78 -10.80 -13.74
C MET A 507 8.23 -10.70 -14.23
N LEU A 508 8.91 -9.59 -13.96
CA LEU A 508 10.34 -9.43 -14.27
C LEU A 508 11.17 -10.59 -13.68
N CYS A 509 10.98 -10.93 -12.40
CA CYS A 509 11.73 -12.00 -11.76
C CYS A 509 11.44 -13.38 -12.38
N ASN A 510 10.16 -13.70 -12.61
CA ASN A 510 9.74 -15.08 -12.86
C ASN A 510 9.62 -15.45 -14.33
N THR A 511 9.17 -14.53 -15.19
CA THR A 511 8.86 -14.82 -16.60
C THR A 511 9.62 -13.91 -17.57
N GLY A 512 10.15 -12.78 -17.11
CA GLY A 512 10.71 -11.73 -17.97
C GLY A 512 9.62 -10.87 -18.63
N GLY A 513 8.36 -11.16 -18.31
CA GLY A 513 7.21 -10.36 -18.70
C GLY A 513 7.05 -9.08 -17.88
N ARG A 514 5.88 -8.45 -18.00
CA ARG A 514 5.55 -7.18 -17.35
C ARG A 514 4.05 -6.94 -17.28
N GLU A 515 3.63 -6.24 -16.24
CA GLU A 515 2.31 -5.62 -16.20
C GLU A 515 2.32 -4.34 -17.05
N ARG A 516 1.16 -3.90 -17.53
CA ARG A 516 1.04 -2.75 -18.45
C ARG A 516 -0.14 -1.87 -18.06
N THR A 517 -0.10 -0.60 -18.46
CA THR A 517 -1.23 0.31 -18.34
C THR A 517 -2.32 -0.03 -19.37
N GLU A 518 -3.53 0.48 -19.17
CA GLU A 518 -4.61 0.34 -20.18
C GLU A 518 -4.20 0.98 -21.51
N SER A 519 -3.58 2.16 -21.46
CA SER A 519 -3.08 2.88 -22.63
C SER A 519 -2.05 2.07 -23.43
N HIS A 520 -1.18 1.32 -22.75
CA HIS A 520 -0.19 0.45 -23.40
C HIS A 520 -0.86 -0.78 -24.03
N TYR A 521 -1.78 -1.45 -23.33
CA TYR A 521 -2.54 -2.55 -23.93
C TYR A 521 -3.36 -2.10 -25.13
N SER A 522 -4.00 -0.92 -25.05
CA SER A 522 -4.74 -0.31 -26.17
C SER A 522 -3.85 -0.11 -27.41
N ALA A 523 -2.60 0.35 -27.22
CA ALA A 523 -1.64 0.48 -28.32
C ALA A 523 -1.25 -0.88 -28.93
N LEU A 524 -0.98 -1.90 -28.11
CA LEU A 524 -0.65 -3.26 -28.58
C LEU A 524 -1.82 -3.89 -29.35
N LEU A 525 -3.05 -3.70 -28.87
CA LEU A 525 -4.28 -4.15 -29.53
C LEU A 525 -4.45 -3.47 -30.89
N ALA A 526 -4.31 -2.14 -30.95
CA ALA A 526 -4.44 -1.36 -32.17
C ALA A 526 -3.40 -1.76 -33.24
N GLU A 527 -2.15 -1.99 -32.84
CA GLU A 527 -1.10 -2.48 -33.74
C GLU A 527 -1.43 -3.85 -34.36
N ALA A 528 -2.21 -4.68 -33.67
CA ALA A 528 -2.68 -5.98 -34.15
C ALA A 528 -4.02 -5.93 -34.90
N GLY A 529 -4.62 -4.74 -35.07
CA GLY A 529 -5.90 -4.55 -35.76
C GLY A 529 -7.12 -4.77 -34.87
N PHE A 530 -6.99 -4.55 -33.56
CA PHE A 530 -8.10 -4.54 -32.63
C PHE A 530 -8.38 -3.14 -32.08
N ASP A 531 -9.67 -2.80 -31.95
CA ASP A 531 -10.12 -1.64 -31.19
C ASP A 531 -10.50 -2.07 -29.77
N LEU A 532 -9.91 -1.42 -28.76
CA LEU A 532 -10.34 -1.54 -27.37
C LEU A 532 -11.70 -0.83 -27.19
N VAL A 533 -12.72 -1.60 -26.84
CA VAL A 533 -14.11 -1.12 -26.72
C VAL A 533 -14.42 -0.66 -25.31
N GLU A 534 -14.00 -1.43 -24.31
CA GLU A 534 -14.41 -1.23 -22.92
C GLU A 534 -13.48 -1.97 -21.95
N THR A 535 -13.32 -1.42 -20.74
CA THR A 535 -12.53 -1.99 -19.65
C THR A 535 -13.36 -2.04 -18.38
N HIS A 536 -13.40 -3.20 -17.71
CA HIS A 536 -14.09 -3.36 -16.43
C HIS A 536 -13.16 -3.87 -15.34
N ALA A 537 -13.27 -3.29 -14.14
CA ALA A 537 -12.54 -3.77 -12.97
C ALA A 537 -13.10 -5.10 -12.43
N LEU A 538 -12.19 -5.93 -11.90
CA LEU A 538 -12.43 -7.21 -11.25
C LEU A 538 -11.73 -7.22 -9.88
N PRO A 539 -12.05 -8.17 -8.98
CA PRO A 539 -11.35 -8.31 -7.70
C PRO A 539 -9.84 -8.49 -7.87
N LEU A 540 -9.10 -8.09 -6.82
CA LEU A 540 -7.63 -8.15 -6.79
C LEU A 540 -7.01 -7.34 -7.94
N ASP A 541 -7.48 -6.12 -8.22
CA ASP A 541 -6.94 -5.18 -9.23
C ASP A 541 -6.78 -5.76 -10.65
N ALA A 542 -7.51 -6.82 -10.96
CA ALA A 542 -7.61 -7.32 -12.32
C ALA A 542 -8.65 -6.53 -13.10
N HIS A 543 -8.54 -6.60 -14.41
CA HIS A 543 -9.45 -5.96 -15.33
C HIS A 543 -9.77 -6.91 -16.48
N VAL A 544 -10.94 -6.76 -17.07
CA VAL A 544 -11.26 -7.35 -18.37
C VAL A 544 -11.37 -6.23 -19.40
N MET A 545 -10.48 -6.29 -20.38
CA MET A 545 -10.45 -5.41 -21.55
C MET A 545 -11.12 -6.12 -22.72
N ARG A 546 -12.14 -5.50 -23.30
CA ARG A 546 -12.93 -6.03 -24.42
C ARG A 546 -12.44 -5.39 -25.71
N ALA A 547 -11.98 -6.19 -26.65
CA ALA A 547 -11.45 -5.72 -27.92
C ALA A 547 -12.13 -6.42 -29.11
N ARG A 548 -12.25 -5.73 -30.24
CA ARG A 548 -12.86 -6.27 -31.48
C ARG A 548 -11.98 -5.97 -32.67
N LEU A 549 -12.05 -6.80 -33.69
CA LEU A 549 -11.34 -6.52 -34.95
C LEU A 549 -11.88 -5.25 -35.59
N SER A 550 -10.95 -4.39 -36.03
CA SER A 550 -11.22 -3.09 -36.68
C SER A 550 -11.78 -3.19 -38.10
#